data_AF-A0A9W7G3Y8-F1
#
_entry.id   AF-A0A9W7G3Y8-F1
#
_cell.length_a   1.000
_cell.length_b   1.000
_cell.length_c   1.000
_cell.angle_alpha   90.00
_cell.angle_beta   90.00
_cell.angle_gamma   90.00
#
_symmetry.space_group_name_H-M   'P 1'
#
loop_
_entity.id
_entity.type
_entity.pdbx_description
1 polymer ?
#
loop_
_entity_poly.entity_id
_entity_poly.type
_entity_poly.pdbx_seq_one_letter_code
_entity_poly.pdbx_strand_id
1 'polypeptide(L)'
;MNSTIRIALLVFFATHIPITLFVDGQAVFGDLYPRIARETYALYITTFNDNLMAKPPLWLKSLIVSELLLQLPFFFFACWALMKKKESLKLPGIVYGAHTATTMIPILSHFALAEDLKVEEKLVLVGFYLPYLLFPLLMLFICLGEGPIFDDYPRINRQHAKAKLY
;
A
#
# COMPACT_ATOMS: atom_id res chain seq x y z
N MET A 1 -1.88 18.17 4.77
CA MET A 1 -2.77 17.07 5.19
C MET A 1 -3.23 17.29 6.60
N ASN A 2 -4.54 17.16 6.81
CA ASN A 2 -5.19 17.30 8.11
C ASN A 2 -5.07 16.04 8.96
N SER A 3 -5.53 16.11 10.21
CA SER A 3 -5.48 14.98 11.15
C SER A 3 -6.25 13.75 10.67
N THR A 4 -7.40 13.92 10.03
CA THR A 4 -8.25 12.82 9.57
C THR A 4 -7.54 11.97 8.51
N ILE A 5 -7.01 12.60 7.46
CA ILE A 5 -6.28 11.89 6.39
C ILE A 5 -5.03 11.21 6.96
N ARG A 6 -4.33 11.89 7.88
CA ARG A 6 -3.13 11.34 8.52
C ARG A 6 -3.42 10.07 9.31
N ILE A 7 -4.51 10.07 10.10
CA ILE A 7 -4.92 8.90 10.87
C ILE A 7 -5.35 7.78 9.93
N ALA A 8 -6.10 8.09 8.87
CA ALA A 8 -6.51 7.09 7.88
C ALA A 8 -5.30 6.42 7.20
N LEU A 9 -4.30 7.20 6.77
CA LEU A 9 -3.05 6.67 6.21
C LEU A 9 -2.26 5.87 7.25
N LEU A 10 -2.20 6.33 8.50
CA LEU A 10 -1.49 5.64 9.57
C LEU A 10 -2.12 4.27 9.86
N VAL A 11 -3.44 4.21 9.97
CA VAL A 11 -4.18 2.95 10.15
C VAL A 11 -3.95 2.04 8.96
N PHE A 12 -4.08 2.57 7.73
CA PHE A 12 -3.82 1.83 6.50
C PHE A 12 -2.44 1.15 6.53
N PHE A 13 -1.36 1.90 6.73
CA PHE A 13 -0.01 1.30 6.78
C PHE A 13 0.18 0.35 7.95
N ALA A 14 -0.36 0.67 9.13
CA ALA A 14 -0.23 -0.17 10.31
C ALA A 14 -0.92 -1.53 10.14
N THR A 15 -2.10 -1.56 9.53
CA THR A 15 -2.81 -2.82 9.23
C THR A 15 -2.22 -3.55 8.03
N HIS A 16 -1.60 -2.82 7.08
CA HIS A 16 -0.98 -3.45 5.92
C HIS A 16 0.23 -4.29 6.31
N ILE A 17 1.03 -3.86 7.29
CA ILE A 17 2.21 -4.62 7.76
C ILE A 17 1.88 -6.09 8.09
N PRO A 18 0.92 -6.41 8.98
CA PRO A 18 0.57 -7.80 9.25
C PRO A 18 -0.13 -8.48 8.07
N ILE A 19 -0.86 -7.75 7.22
CA ILE A 19 -1.45 -8.33 6.00
C ILE A 19 -0.34 -8.80 5.06
N THR A 20 0.63 -7.94 4.73
CA THR A 20 1.77 -8.29 3.88
C THR A 20 2.58 -9.45 4.46
N LEU A 21 2.82 -9.43 5.78
CA LEU A 21 3.60 -10.47 6.44
C LEU A 21 2.87 -11.80 6.58
N PHE A 22 1.55 -11.82 6.80
CA PHE A 22 0.81 -13.05 7.12
C PHE A 22 -0.17 -13.49 6.04
N VAL A 23 -0.43 -12.69 5.01
CA VAL A 23 -1.29 -13.04 3.87
C VAL A 23 -0.44 -13.09 2.61
N ASP A 24 0.16 -11.97 2.22
CA ASP A 24 0.88 -11.89 0.94
C ASP A 24 2.15 -12.74 0.95
N GLY A 25 2.89 -12.70 2.06
CA GLY A 25 4.06 -13.56 2.27
C GLY A 25 3.76 -15.06 2.13
N GLN A 26 2.54 -15.52 2.42
CA GLN A 26 2.16 -16.93 2.24
C GLN A 26 2.06 -17.32 0.76
N ALA A 27 1.73 -16.40 -0.14
CA ALA A 27 1.66 -16.67 -1.57
C ALA A 27 3.04 -17.00 -2.19
N VAL A 28 4.13 -16.54 -1.54
CA VAL A 28 5.51 -16.78 -1.99
C VAL A 28 6.20 -17.84 -1.14
N PHE A 29 6.03 -17.79 0.19
CA PHE A 29 6.78 -18.60 1.15
C PHE A 29 5.89 -19.52 2.00
N GLY A 30 4.72 -19.92 1.49
CA GLY A 30 3.70 -20.63 2.26
C GLY A 30 4.19 -21.82 3.09
N ASP A 31 5.14 -22.59 2.59
CA ASP A 31 5.71 -23.76 3.30
C ASP A 31 6.44 -23.39 4.61
N LEU A 32 6.87 -22.14 4.76
CA LEU A 32 7.54 -21.63 5.97
C LEU A 32 6.53 -21.22 7.06
N TYR A 33 5.23 -21.13 6.74
CA TYR A 33 4.22 -20.67 7.69
C TYR A 33 3.67 -21.81 8.54
N PRO A 34 3.36 -21.55 9.83
CA PRO A 34 2.74 -22.54 10.70
C PRO A 34 1.39 -22.97 10.15
N ARG A 35 0.97 -24.19 10.49
CA ARG A 35 -0.26 -24.80 9.97
C ARG A 35 -1.50 -23.91 10.15
N ILE A 36 -1.65 -23.27 11.31
CA ILE A 36 -2.79 -22.39 11.63
C ILE A 36 -2.88 -21.21 10.64
N ALA A 37 -1.75 -20.62 10.25
CA ALA A 37 -1.72 -19.51 9.29
C ALA A 37 -2.12 -19.98 7.89
N ARG A 38 -1.64 -21.16 7.48
CA ARG A 38 -2.01 -21.78 6.20
C ARG A 38 -3.48 -22.18 6.14
N GLU A 39 -4.05 -22.68 7.23
CA GLU A 39 -5.48 -23.01 7.33
C GLU A 39 -6.34 -21.74 7.21
N THR A 40 -5.93 -20.65 7.86
CA THR A 40 -6.61 -19.34 7.74
C THR A 40 -6.56 -18.80 6.31
N TYR A 41 -5.40 -18.92 5.65
CA TYR A 41 -5.21 -18.53 4.26
C TYR A 41 -6.06 -19.36 3.29
N ALA A 42 -6.13 -20.68 3.50
CA ALA A 42 -6.98 -21.57 2.72
C ALA A 42 -8.48 -21.26 2.93
N LEU A 43 -8.88 -20.93 4.16
CA LEU A 43 -10.25 -20.50 4.46
C LEU A 43 -10.60 -19.19 3.71
N TYR A 44 -9.69 -18.21 3.71
CA TYR A 44 -9.85 -16.98 2.95
C TYR A 44 -10.05 -17.26 1.45
N ILE A 45 -9.14 -18.01 0.83
CA ILE A 45 -9.21 -18.37 -0.60
C ILE A 45 -10.53 -19.03 -0.95
N THR A 46 -10.93 -20.04 -0.17
CA THR A 46 -12.15 -20.81 -0.42
C THR A 46 -13.42 -20.00 -0.20
N THR A 47 -13.42 -19.07 0.76
CA THR A 47 -14.57 -18.20 1.06
C THR A 47 -14.80 -17.16 -0.04
N PHE A 48 -13.74 -16.58 -0.57
CA PHE A 48 -13.84 -15.44 -1.50
C PHE A 48 -13.54 -15.78 -2.96
N ASN A 49 -13.22 -17.05 -3.25
CA ASN A 49 -12.82 -17.50 -4.58
C ASN A 49 -11.64 -16.67 -5.15
N ASP A 50 -10.68 -16.31 -4.29
CA ASP A 50 -9.49 -15.57 -4.71
C ASP A 50 -8.51 -16.52 -5.43
N ASN A 51 -8.79 -16.78 -6.70
CA ASN A 51 -7.99 -17.65 -7.56
C ASN A 51 -6.57 -17.12 -7.76
N LEU A 52 -6.39 -15.80 -7.68
CA LEU A 52 -5.09 -15.15 -7.82
C LEU A 52 -4.18 -15.53 -6.65
N MET A 53 -4.70 -15.54 -5.43
CA MET A 53 -3.97 -15.97 -4.22
C MET A 53 -3.95 -17.50 -4.05
N ALA A 54 -4.93 -18.22 -4.62
CA ALA A 54 -4.96 -19.68 -4.62
C ALA A 54 -3.81 -20.30 -5.43
N LYS A 55 -3.56 -19.75 -6.62
CA LYS A 55 -2.54 -20.23 -7.56
C LYS A 55 -1.74 -19.03 -8.08
N PRO A 56 -0.90 -18.42 -7.22
CA PRO A 56 -0.21 -17.19 -7.53
C PRO A 56 0.72 -17.36 -8.74
N PRO A 57 0.45 -16.68 -9.87
CA PRO A 57 1.30 -16.74 -11.04
C PRO A 57 2.65 -16.07 -10.74
N LEU A 58 3.67 -16.38 -11.55
CA LEU A 58 5.03 -15.87 -11.31
C LEU A 58 5.09 -14.34 -11.28
N TRP A 59 4.30 -13.66 -12.11
CA TRP A 59 4.25 -12.19 -12.10
C TRP A 59 3.75 -11.64 -10.75
N LEU A 60 2.72 -12.26 -10.14
CA LEU A 60 2.21 -11.84 -8.84
C LEU A 60 3.24 -12.09 -7.76
N LYS A 61 3.87 -13.27 -7.76
CA LYS A 61 4.96 -13.58 -6.82
C LYS A 61 6.09 -12.55 -6.89
N SER A 62 6.46 -12.12 -8.09
CA SER A 62 7.46 -11.05 -8.28
C SER A 62 7.02 -9.70 -7.71
N LEU A 63 5.73 -9.36 -7.83
CA LEU A 63 5.18 -8.14 -7.21
C LEU A 63 5.20 -8.25 -5.67
N ILE A 64 4.80 -9.38 -5.10
CA ILE A 64 4.82 -9.62 -3.65
C ILE A 64 6.27 -9.62 -3.11
N VAL A 65 7.23 -10.18 -3.84
CA VAL A 65 8.65 -10.06 -3.45
C VAL A 65 9.09 -8.59 -3.45
N SER A 66 8.66 -7.81 -4.45
CA SER A 66 8.94 -6.37 -4.49
C SER A 66 8.27 -5.64 -3.32
N GLU A 67 7.06 -6.03 -2.96
CA GLU A 67 6.34 -5.52 -1.79
C GLU A 67 7.12 -5.78 -0.50
N LEU A 68 7.53 -7.02 -0.27
CA LEU A 68 8.28 -7.42 0.93
C LEU A 68 9.63 -6.70 1.05
N LEU A 69 10.31 -6.44 -0.07
CA LEU A 69 11.64 -5.81 -0.07
C LEU A 69 11.59 -4.28 -0.07
N LEU A 70 10.58 -3.67 -0.71
CA LEU A 70 10.53 -2.22 -0.96
C LEU A 70 9.40 -1.54 -0.19
N GLN A 71 8.18 -2.08 -0.29
CA GLN A 71 7.00 -1.46 0.31
C GLN A 71 6.93 -1.72 1.82
N LEU A 72 7.25 -2.93 2.29
CA LEU A 72 7.19 -3.28 3.71
C LEU A 72 8.13 -2.43 4.58
N PRO A 73 9.43 -2.22 4.25
CA PRO A 73 10.27 -1.26 4.97
C PRO A 73 9.69 0.16 4.95
N PHE A 74 9.10 0.57 3.82
CA PHE A 74 8.44 1.85 3.70
C PHE A 74 7.21 1.95 4.61
N PHE A 75 6.43 0.89 4.83
CA PHE A 75 5.27 0.92 5.74
C PHE A 75 5.67 1.28 7.17
N PHE A 76 6.74 0.68 7.70
CA PHE A 76 7.28 1.04 9.01
C PHE A 76 7.75 2.49 9.06
N PHE A 77 8.48 2.93 8.03
CA PHE A 77 8.91 4.32 7.90
C PHE A 77 7.72 5.28 7.84
N ALA A 78 6.68 4.97 7.06
CA ALA A 78 5.48 5.78 6.89
C ALA A 78 4.73 5.91 8.21
N CYS A 79 4.54 4.81 8.96
CA CYS A 79 3.95 4.83 10.30
C CYS A 79 4.70 5.80 11.22
N TRP A 80 6.03 5.68 11.30
CA TRP A 80 6.87 6.58 12.09
C TRP A 80 6.75 8.05 11.64
N ALA A 81 6.85 8.29 10.33
CA ALA A 81 6.83 9.64 9.76
C ALA A 81 5.47 10.32 9.94
N LEU A 82 4.37 9.59 9.80
CA LEU A 82 3.00 10.08 10.03
C LEU A 82 2.75 10.39 11.51
N MET A 83 3.22 9.52 12.43
CA MET A 83 3.14 9.76 13.88
C MET A 83 3.91 11.00 14.30
N LYS A 84 5.13 11.18 13.76
CA LYS A 84 6.04 12.28 14.10
C LYS A 84 5.92 13.51 13.20
N LYS A 85 4.96 13.51 12.26
CA LYS A 85 4.73 14.59 11.27
C LYS A 85 6.01 15.01 10.53
N LYS A 86 6.73 14.04 9.95
CA LYS A 86 8.02 14.27 9.29
C LYS A 86 7.86 14.53 7.80
N GLU A 87 8.27 15.71 7.34
CA GLU A 87 8.29 16.09 5.91
C GLU A 87 9.23 15.22 5.05
N SER A 88 10.15 14.48 5.67
CA SER A 88 10.94 13.45 4.99
C SER A 88 10.08 12.34 4.37
N LEU A 89 8.78 12.28 4.69
CA LEU A 89 7.81 11.41 4.04
C LEU A 89 7.57 11.76 2.56
N LYS A 90 7.84 13.00 2.13
CA LYS A 90 7.41 13.50 0.82
C LYS A 90 7.92 12.67 -0.34
N LEU A 91 9.25 12.60 -0.50
CA LEU A 91 9.86 11.89 -1.62
C LEU A 91 9.59 10.37 -1.54
N PRO A 92 9.79 9.69 -0.39
CA PRO A 92 9.43 8.29 -0.24
C PRO A 92 7.95 8.00 -0.52
N GLY A 93 7.05 8.89 -0.12
CA GLY A 93 5.61 8.80 -0.36
C GLY A 93 5.23 8.88 -1.85
N ILE A 94 5.95 9.71 -2.63
CA ILE A 94 5.79 9.75 -4.10
C ILE A 94 6.22 8.42 -4.71
N VAL A 95 7.42 7.94 -4.35
CA VAL A 95 7.99 6.68 -4.89
C VAL A 95 7.06 5.51 -4.56
N TYR A 96 6.67 5.39 -3.28
CA TYR A 96 5.73 4.37 -2.82
C TYR A 96 4.39 4.44 -3.56
N GLY A 97 3.79 5.65 -3.61
CA GLY A 97 2.47 5.84 -4.18
C GLY A 97 2.42 5.48 -5.66
N ALA A 98 3.40 5.93 -6.43
CA ALA A 98 3.51 5.62 -7.86
C ALA A 98 3.80 4.14 -8.12
N HIS A 99 4.73 3.54 -7.36
CA HIS A 99 5.06 2.13 -7.51
C HIS A 99 3.86 1.23 -7.20
N THR A 100 3.20 1.46 -6.06
CA THR A 100 2.04 0.65 -5.64
C THR A 100 0.87 0.81 -6.61
N ALA A 101 0.58 2.03 -7.07
CA ALA A 101 -0.47 2.24 -8.07
C ALA A 101 -0.17 1.46 -9.37
N THR A 102 1.10 1.34 -9.74
CA THR A 102 1.53 0.56 -10.91
C THR A 102 1.35 -0.94 -10.70
N THR A 103 1.69 -1.47 -9.51
CA THR A 103 1.55 -2.91 -9.20
C THR A 103 0.08 -3.34 -9.13
N MET A 104 -0.83 -2.41 -8.79
CA MET A 104 -2.28 -2.67 -8.75
C MET A 104 -2.92 -2.83 -10.13
N ILE A 105 -2.31 -2.31 -11.20
CA ILE A 105 -2.86 -2.42 -12.57
C ILE A 105 -3.05 -3.89 -12.97
N PRO A 106 -2.01 -4.75 -12.99
CA PRO A 106 -2.18 -6.15 -13.38
C PRO A 106 -3.12 -6.92 -12.43
N ILE A 107 -3.14 -6.59 -11.14
CA ILE A 107 -4.02 -7.23 -10.15
C ILE A 107 -5.49 -6.93 -10.43
N LEU A 108 -5.84 -5.65 -10.57
CA LEU A 108 -7.23 -5.26 -10.84
C LEU A 108 -7.69 -5.70 -12.24
N SER A 109 -6.79 -5.65 -13.23
CA SER A 109 -7.09 -6.18 -14.56
C SER A 109 -7.33 -7.69 -14.54
N HIS A 110 -6.59 -8.46 -13.73
CA HIS A 110 -6.81 -9.90 -13.58
C HIS A 110 -8.25 -10.21 -13.16
N PHE A 111 -8.75 -9.54 -12.11
CA PHE A 111 -10.13 -9.77 -11.65
C PHE A 111 -11.19 -9.22 -12.61
N ALA A 112 -10.98 -8.04 -13.18
CA ALA A 112 -11.92 -7.45 -14.12
C ALA A 112 -12.15 -8.34 -15.35
N LEU A 113 -11.06 -8.92 -15.87
CA LEU A 113 -11.05 -9.72 -17.10
C LEU A 113 -11.23 -11.24 -16.86
N ALA A 114 -11.27 -11.70 -15.60
CA ALA A 114 -11.47 -13.11 -15.29
C ALA A 114 -12.79 -13.65 -15.87
N GLU A 115 -12.76 -14.73 -16.64
CA GLU A 115 -13.97 -15.35 -17.20
C GLU A 115 -14.61 -16.37 -16.24
N ASP A 116 -13.81 -16.87 -15.29
CA ASP A 116 -14.14 -17.89 -14.31
C ASP A 116 -14.74 -17.34 -13.01
N LEU A 117 -14.85 -16.01 -12.88
CA LEU A 117 -15.44 -15.34 -11.72
C LEU A 117 -16.82 -14.78 -12.04
N LYS A 118 -17.77 -14.99 -11.10
CA LYS A 118 -19.08 -14.33 -11.14
C LYS A 118 -18.93 -12.83 -10.90
N VAL A 119 -19.92 -12.04 -11.35
CA VAL A 119 -19.90 -10.58 -11.19
C VAL A 119 -19.79 -10.19 -9.71
N GLU A 120 -20.48 -10.90 -8.83
CA GLU A 120 -20.45 -10.64 -7.39
C GLU A 120 -19.06 -10.92 -6.79
N GLU A 121 -18.43 -12.02 -7.20
CA GLU A 121 -17.07 -12.39 -6.78
C GLU A 121 -16.05 -11.35 -7.25
N LYS A 122 -16.16 -10.90 -8.51
CA LYS A 122 -15.34 -9.81 -9.05
C LYS A 122 -15.49 -8.53 -8.24
N LEU A 123 -16.72 -8.13 -7.90
CA LEU A 123 -16.96 -6.92 -7.13
C LEU A 123 -16.36 -7.01 -5.72
N VAL A 124 -16.48 -8.17 -5.07
CA VAL A 124 -15.88 -8.42 -3.75
C VAL A 124 -14.35 -8.34 -3.83
N LEU A 125 -13.74 -9.05 -4.78
CA LEU A 125 -12.29 -9.08 -4.94
C LEU A 125 -11.75 -7.69 -5.31
N VAL A 126 -12.30 -7.05 -6.34
CA VAL A 126 -11.95 -5.66 -6.68
C VAL A 126 -12.11 -4.76 -5.47
N GLY A 127 -13.19 -4.92 -4.68
CA GLY A 127 -13.41 -4.19 -3.44
C GLY A 127 -12.31 -4.38 -2.38
N PHE A 128 -11.78 -5.59 -2.22
CA PHE A 128 -10.65 -5.87 -1.32
C PHE A 128 -9.35 -5.21 -1.79
N TYR A 129 -9.12 -5.22 -3.10
CA TYR A 129 -7.88 -4.72 -3.68
C TYR A 129 -7.89 -3.20 -3.91
N LEU A 130 -9.06 -2.57 -4.05
CA LEU A 130 -9.21 -1.15 -4.37
C LEU A 130 -8.60 -0.19 -3.31
N PRO A 131 -8.70 -0.43 -1.99
CA PRO A 131 -8.01 0.37 -0.99
C PRO A 131 -6.50 0.47 -1.22
N TYR A 132 -5.87 -0.60 -1.71
CA TYR A 132 -4.44 -0.64 -2.02
C TYR A 132 -4.08 0.12 -3.30
N LEU A 133 -5.06 0.60 -4.07
CA LEU A 133 -4.87 1.61 -5.11
C LEU A 133 -5.17 3.02 -4.60
N LEU A 134 -6.30 3.20 -3.90
CA LEU A 134 -6.79 4.52 -3.52
C LEU A 134 -5.91 5.22 -2.47
N PHE A 135 -5.47 4.51 -1.43
CA PHE A 135 -4.62 5.11 -0.39
C PHE A 135 -3.22 5.49 -0.92
N PRO A 136 -2.55 4.64 -1.74
CA PRO A 136 -1.29 5.03 -2.37
C PRO A 136 -1.42 6.20 -3.35
N LEU A 137 -2.51 6.27 -4.13
CA LEU A 137 -2.77 7.45 -4.97
C LEU A 137 -3.02 8.70 -4.13
N LEU A 138 -3.79 8.61 -3.03
CA LEU A 138 -3.99 9.72 -2.11
C LEU A 138 -2.65 10.22 -1.53
N MET A 139 -1.79 9.30 -1.08
CA MET A 139 -0.43 9.64 -0.62
C MET A 139 0.39 10.32 -1.72
N LEU A 140 0.35 9.77 -2.95
CA LEU A 140 1.06 10.33 -4.10
C LEU A 140 0.65 11.78 -4.36
N PHE A 141 -0.65 12.05 -4.48
CA PHE A 141 -1.15 13.40 -4.75
C PHE A 141 -0.82 14.39 -3.62
N ILE A 142 -0.94 13.97 -2.36
CA ILE A 142 -0.54 14.79 -1.21
C ILE A 142 0.95 15.13 -1.26
N CYS A 143 1.80 14.13 -1.56
CA CYS A 143 3.24 14.32 -1.59
C CYS A 143 3.74 15.06 -2.84
N LEU A 144 2.99 15.05 -3.95
CA LEU A 144 3.27 15.87 -5.13
C LEU A 144 2.90 17.34 -4.93
N GLY A 145 1.97 17.64 -4.03
CA GLY A 145 1.54 19.01 -3.74
C GLY A 145 2.68 19.94 -3.36
N GLU A 146 2.61 21.20 -3.80
CA GLU A 146 3.60 22.21 -3.42
C GLU A 146 3.52 22.55 -1.93
N GLY A 147 4.69 22.76 -1.30
CA GLY A 147 4.76 23.11 0.13
C GLY A 147 4.80 21.91 1.08
N PRO A 148 4.56 22.13 2.39
CA PRO A 148 4.61 21.07 3.38
C PRO A 148 3.46 20.07 3.27
N ILE A 149 3.73 18.81 3.62
CA ILE A 149 2.74 17.73 3.70
C ILE A 149 1.80 17.92 4.88
N PHE A 150 2.26 18.45 6.02
CA PHE A 150 1.42 18.63 7.21
C PHE A 150 0.94 20.07 7.33
N ASP A 151 -0.36 20.27 7.60
CA ASP A 151 -0.96 21.62 7.61
C ASP A 151 -0.37 22.51 8.70
N ASP A 152 0.07 21.92 9.81
CA ASP A 152 0.70 22.60 10.94
C ASP A 152 2.23 22.72 10.81
N TYR A 153 2.82 22.32 9.68
CA TYR A 153 4.26 22.41 9.50
C TYR A 153 4.71 23.86 9.23
N PRO A 154 5.77 24.36 9.89
CA PRO A 154 6.24 25.72 9.69
C PRO A 154 6.62 25.97 8.22
N ARG A 155 5.95 26.92 7.56
CA ARG A 155 6.37 27.40 6.25
C ARG A 155 7.59 28.30 6.43
N ILE A 156 8.77 27.80 6.11
CA ILE A 156 9.96 28.65 6.05
C ILE A 156 9.72 29.65 4.92
N ASN A 157 9.54 30.92 5.29
CA ASN A 157 9.28 32.00 4.36
C ASN A 157 10.55 32.24 3.51
N ARG A 158 10.64 31.57 2.35
CA ARG A 158 11.83 31.58 1.47
C ARG A 158 12.26 32.98 1.03
N GLN A 159 11.41 34.00 1.17
CA GLN A 159 11.76 35.40 0.91
C GLN A 159 12.87 35.94 1.84
N HIS A 160 12.95 35.48 3.11
CA HIS A 160 13.98 35.96 4.04
C HIS A 160 15.33 35.22 3.89
N ALA A 161 15.34 34.01 3.33
CA ALA A 161 16.56 33.24 3.13
C ALA A 161 17.41 33.79 1.96
N LYS A 162 16.77 34.38 0.95
CA LYS A 162 17.46 35.06 -0.16
C LYS A 162 18.00 36.45 0.21
N ALA A 163 17.43 37.10 1.23
CA ALA A 163 17.85 38.43 1.68
C ALA A 163 19.10 38.42 2.60
N LYS A 164 19.61 37.24 3.00
CA LYS A 164 20.86 37.09 3.78
C LYS A 164 22.08 36.66 2.94
N LEU A 165 21.92 36.58 1.63
CA LEU A 165 22.97 36.18 0.68
C LEU A 165 23.44 37.34 -0.21
N TYR A 166 23.02 38.57 0.09
CA TYR A 166 23.50 39.80 -0.55
C TYR A 166 23.91 40.80 0.52
#